data_AF-A0AAU0L567-F1
#
_entry.id   AF-A0AAU0L567-F1
#
_cell.length_a   1.000
_cell.length_b   1.000
_cell.length_c   1.000
_cell.angle_alpha   90.00
_cell.angle_beta   90.00
_cell.angle_gamma   90.00
#
_symmetry.space_group_name_H-M   'P 1'
#
loop_
_entity.id
_entity.type
_entity.pdbx_description
1 polymer ?
#
loop_
_entity_poly.entity_id
_entity_poly.type
_entity_poly.pdbx_seq_one_letter_code
_entity_poly.pdbx_strand_id
1 'polypeptide(L)' 'MHSTLEINSHKDMTAEQILEEIRFPIENLELFLQAMTRMKLDNALEEKEFTAIINTLHHQVVQIAKAVQA' A
#
# COMPACT_ATOMS: atom_id res chain seq x y z
N MET A 1 9.22 -4.82 -13.55
CA MET A 1 9.08 -4.24 -12.19
C MET A 1 7.63 -3.79 -12.07
N HIS A 2 6.81 -4.47 -11.27
CA HIS A 2 5.47 -4.00 -10.96
C HIS A 2 5.59 -2.83 -9.98
N SER A 3 5.06 -1.66 -10.36
CA SER A 3 5.05 -0.49 -9.49
C SER A 3 4.17 -0.80 -8.29
N THR A 4 4.70 -0.69 -7.08
CA THR A 4 4.00 -0.94 -5.80
C THR A 4 2.85 0.04 -5.53
N LEU A 5 2.56 0.95 -6.45
CA LEU A 5 1.63 2.07 -6.27
C LEU A 5 0.44 2.06 -7.23
N GLU A 6 0.52 1.35 -8.36
CA GLU A 6 -0.52 1.38 -9.38
C GLU A 6 -1.15 0.00 -9.52
N ILE A 7 -2.32 -0.18 -8.89
CA ILE A 7 -3.19 -1.31 -9.18
C ILE A 7 -3.91 -0.98 -10.48
N ASN A 8 -3.62 -1.75 -11.52
CA ASN A 8 -4.28 -1.64 -12.82
C ASN A 8 -5.69 -2.25 -12.72
N SER A 9 -6.56 -1.64 -11.92
CA SER A 9 -7.98 -1.97 -11.89
C SER A 9 -8.61 -1.51 -13.21
N HIS A 10 -8.74 -2.46 -14.14
CA HIS A 10 -9.46 -2.24 -15.39
C HIS A 10 -10.90 -2.71 -15.22
N LYS A 11 -11.82 -2.01 -15.90
CA LYS A 11 -13.28 -2.23 -15.83
C LYS A 11 -13.74 -3.63 -16.28
N ASP A 12 -12.83 -4.41 -16.88
CA ASP A 12 -13.10 -5.73 -17.48
C ASP A 12 -12.47 -6.88 -16.68
N MET A 13 -11.88 -6.62 -15.50
CA MET A 13 -11.28 -7.67 -14.68
C MET A 13 -12.33 -8.48 -13.91
N THR A 14 -12.14 -9.79 -13.82
CA THR A 14 -12.94 -10.63 -12.91
C THR A 14 -12.54 -10.40 -11.45
N ALA A 15 -13.41 -10.78 -10.52
CA ALA A 15 -13.12 -10.70 -9.09
C ALA A 15 -11.82 -11.45 -8.71
N GLU A 16 -11.56 -12.62 -9.30
CA GLU A 16 -10.34 -13.39 -9.08
C GLU A 16 -9.09 -12.66 -9.57
N GLN A 17 -9.18 -11.96 -10.71
CA GLN A 17 -8.08 -11.17 -11.25
C GLN A 17 -7.79 -9.95 -10.38
N ILE A 18 -8.83 -9.30 -9.86
CA ILE A 18 -8.70 -8.21 -8.89
C ILE A 18 -8.01 -8.73 -7.62
N LEU A 19 -8.43 -9.89 -7.10
CA LEU A 19 -7.82 -10.50 -5.91
C LEU A 19 -6.33 -10.83 -6.12
N GLU A 20 -5.95 -11.34 -7.29
CA GLU A 20 -4.55 -11.62 -7.60
C GLU A 20 -3.73 -10.31 -7.71
N GLU A 21 -4.30 -9.26 -8.29
CA GLU A 21 -3.61 -7.96 -8.39
C GLU A 21 -3.44 -7.24 -7.05
N ILE A 22 -4.40 -7.34 -6.13
CA ILE A 22 -4.27 -6.70 -4.81
C ILE A 22 -3.44 -7.51 -3.82
N ARG A 23 -3.17 -8.79 -4.08
CA ARG A 23 -2.39 -9.68 -3.18
C ARG A 23 -1.02 -9.08 -2.85
N PHE A 24 -0.25 -8.74 -3.88
CA PHE A 24 1.11 -8.21 -3.70
C PHE A 24 1.14 -6.82 -3.02
N PRO A 25 0.25 -5.87 -3.37
CA PRO A 25 0.06 -4.64 -2.59
C PRO A 25 -0.25 -4.85 -1.10
N ILE A 26 -1.13 -5.81 -0.77
CA ILE A 26 -1.48 -6.11 0.62
C ILE A 26 -0.27 -6.68 1.38
N GLU A 27 0.44 -7.65 0.80
CA GLU A 27 1.65 -8.22 1.41
C GLU A 27 2.73 -7.15 1.67
N ASN A 28 2.92 -6.23 0.73
CA ASN A 28 3.85 -5.11 0.92
C ASN A 28 3.41 -4.16 2.03
N LEU A 29 2.11 -3.88 2.13
CA LEU A 29 1.57 -3.03 3.20
C LEU A 29 1.81 -3.67 4.58
N GLU A 30 1.60 -4.98 4.70
CA GLU A 30 1.90 -5.72 5.94
C GLU A 30 3.39 -5.68 6.29
N LEU A 31 4.28 -5.94 5.32
CA LEU A 31 5.72 -5.88 5.53
C LEU A 31 6.18 -4.48 5.96
N PHE A 32 5.62 -3.44 5.34
CA PHE A 32 5.92 -2.05 5.66
C PHE A 32 5.49 -1.69 7.09
N LEU A 33 4.26 -2.04 7.48
CA LEU A 33 3.77 -1.83 8.84
C LEU A 33 4.57 -2.62 9.87
N GLN A 34 4.94 -3.87 9.54
CA GLN A 34 5.79 -4.68 10.41
C GLN A 34 7.19 -4.06 10.58
N ALA A 35 7.78 -3.51 9.52
CA ALA A 35 9.03 -2.78 9.60
C ALA A 35 8.89 -1.54 10.50
N MET A 36 7.83 -0.75 10.33
CA MET A 36 7.57 0.42 11.17
C MET A 36 7.44 0.09 12.67
N THR A 37 6.75 -1.01 13.03
CA THR A 37 6.62 -1.42 14.44
C THR A 37 7.94 -1.88 15.07
N ARG A 38 8.90 -2.31 14.24
CA ARG A 38 10.24 -2.75 14.66
C ARG A 38 11.30 -1.65 14.57
N MET A 39 11.02 -0.57 13.85
CA MET A 39 11.90 0.59 13.81
C MET A 39 11.99 1.17 15.22
N LYS A 40 13.14 0.97 15.87
CA LYS A 40 13.52 1.77 17.03
C LYS A 40 13.71 3.20 16.52
N LEU A 41 12.77 4.08 16.85
CA LEU A 41 12.90 5.51 16.62
C LEU A 41 13.93 6.06 17.62
N ASP A 42 15.20 5.73 17.41
CA ASP A 42 16.30 6.25 18.23
C ASP A 42 16.43 7.78 18.07
N ASN A 43 15.98 8.31 16.92
CA ASN A 43 15.67 9.72 16.71
C ASN A 43 14.18 9.83 16.35
N ALA A 44 13.48 10.82 16.91
CA ALA A 44 12.12 11.13 16.49
C ALA A 44 12.11 11.44 14.98
N LEU A 45 11.22 10.80 14.22
CA LEU A 45 10.98 11.13 12.82
C LEU A 45 10.71 12.63 12.68
N GLU A 46 11.32 13.28 11.70
CA GLU A 46 10.92 14.65 11.38
C GLU A 46 9.47 14.66 10.90
N GLU A 47 8.75 15.75 11.16
CA GLU A 47 7.33 15.89 10.78
C GLU A 47 7.09 15.61 9.29
N LYS A 48 8.03 16.02 8.43
CA LYS A 48 7.99 15.76 6.98
C LYS A 48 8.12 14.29 6.64
N GLU A 49 8.99 13.56 7.31
CA GLU A 49 9.20 12.13 7.09
C GLU A 49 7.98 11.34 7.57
N PHE A 50 7.44 11.70 8.72
CA PHE A 50 6.19 11.13 9.22
C PHE A 50 5.02 11.40 8.25
N THR A 51 4.88 12.63 7.78
CA THR A 51 3.84 12.99 6.79
C THR A 51 3.99 12.21 5.49
N ALA A 52 5.21 12.03 4.99
CA ALA A 52 5.47 11.23 3.79
C ALA A 52 5.10 9.75 3.97
N ILE A 53 5.40 9.17 5.13
CA ILE A 53 5.02 7.80 5.50
C ILE A 53 3.49 7.65 5.52
N ILE A 54 2.78 8.55 6.21
CA ILE A 54 1.32 8.51 6.31
C ILE A 54 0.66 8.69 4.94
N ASN A 55 1.15 9.61 4.10
CA ASN A 55 0.63 9.81 2.76
C ASN A 55 0.82 8.59 1.86
N THR A 56 1.96 7.90 2.00
CA THR A 56 2.25 6.66 1.26
C THR A 56 1.29 5.54 1.68
N LEU A 57 1.09 5.35 2.98
CA LEU A 57 0.11 4.40 3.53
C LEU A 57 -1.30 4.70 3.03
N HIS A 58 -1.72 5.96 3.14
CA HIS A 58 -3.05 6.39 2.69
C HIS A 58 -3.25 6.11 1.20
N HIS A 59 -2.26 6.43 0.37
CA HIS A 59 -2.32 6.18 -1.06
C HIS A 59 -2.49 4.69 -1.37
N GLN A 60 -1.69 3.82 -0.75
CA GLN A 60 -1.78 2.36 -0.96
C GLN A 60 -3.16 1.80 -0.58
N VAL A 61 -3.70 2.22 0.57
CA VAL A 61 -5.05 1.81 1.01
C VAL A 61 -6.12 2.28 0.03
N VAL A 62 -6.03 3.52 -0.46
CA VAL A 62 -6.98 4.06 -1.46
C VAL A 62 -6.94 3.28 -2.76
N GLN A 63 -5.75 2.87 -3.24
CA GLN A 63 -5.63 2.08 -4.47
C GLN A 63 -6.25 0.69 -4.31
N ILE A 64 -6.00 0.02 -3.19
CA ILE A 64 -6.61 -1.29 -2.90
C ILE A 64 -8.14 -1.16 -2.81
N ALA A 65 -8.64 -0.14 -2.10
CA ALA A 65 -10.07 0.10 -1.96
C ALA A 65 -10.74 0.34 -3.31
N LYS A 66 -10.12 1.14 -4.19
CA LYS A 66 -10.60 1.37 -5.56
C LYS A 66 -10.67 0.08 -6.37
N ALA A 67 -9.64 -0.76 -6.29
CA ALA A 67 -9.59 -2.01 -7.03
C ALA A 67 -10.68 -3.00 -6.59
N VAL A 68 -11.00 -3.05 -5.29
CA VAL A 68 -12.04 -3.93 -4.73
C VAL A 68 -13.46 -3.40 -4.98
N GLN A 69 -13.64 -2.08 -5.08
CA GLN A 69 -14.95 -1.44 -5.24
C GLN A 69 -15.35 -1.17 -6.71
N ALA A 70 -14.42 -1.32 -7.65
CA ALA A 70 -14.64 -1.16 -9.08
C ALA A 70 -15.43 -2.34 -9.67
#